data_AF-A0A7L3KJY3-F1
#
_entry.id   AF-A0A7L3KJY3-F1
#
_cell.length_a   1.000
_cell.length_b   1.000
_cell.length_c   1.000
_cell.angle_alpha   90.00
_cell.angle_beta   90.00
_cell.angle_gamma   90.00
#
_symmetry.space_group_name_H-M   'P 1'
#
loop_
_entity.id
_entity.type
_entity.pdbx_description
1 polymer ?
#
loop_
_entity_poly.entity_id
_entity_poly.type
_entity_poly.pdbx_seq_one_letter_code
_entity_poly.pdbx_strand_id
1 'polypeptide(L)'
;MCPVTLRCPHGLSPRGAPQPAEEKAQLLQNSEYQERMVESTFLYLTLDLPTAPLYKDEKEQLIIPQVPLFSILAKFNGSTEKEYKTYKENFLKRFQLTRLPPYLIFCIKRFTKNNFFVEKNPTIVNFPITNVDLREYLSEEVQAAHSHTTYDLIANIVHDGKPSEGSYRIHVLHHGTGKWYELQDLQVTDILPQMITLSEAYIQIWKRREEDETNQQGA
;
A
#
# COMPACT_ATOMS: atom_id res chain seq x y z
N MET A 1 0.96 -8.89 -17.77
CA MET A 1 0.63 -8.72 -16.34
C MET A 1 -0.87 -8.66 -16.19
N CYS A 2 -1.48 -9.45 -15.30
CA CYS A 2 -2.91 -9.30 -14.99
C CYS A 2 -3.08 -8.10 -14.04
N PRO A 3 -4.03 -7.19 -14.27
CA PRO A 3 -4.26 -6.06 -13.38
C PRO A 3 -4.97 -6.50 -12.09
N VAL A 4 -4.80 -5.71 -11.03
CA VAL A 4 -5.62 -5.78 -9.81
C VAL A 4 -6.94 -5.05 -10.07
N THR A 5 -8.06 -5.58 -9.57
CA THR A 5 -9.35 -4.92 -9.71
C THR A 5 -9.82 -4.38 -8.36
N LEU A 6 -10.27 -3.12 -8.35
CA LEU A 6 -10.89 -2.48 -7.18
C LEU A 6 -12.34 -2.13 -7.48
N ARG A 7 -13.21 -2.45 -6.52
CA ARG A 7 -14.56 -1.89 -6.41
C ARG A 7 -14.49 -0.66 -5.51
N CYS A 8 -15.01 0.46 -6.01
CA CYS A 8 -14.92 1.75 -5.35
C CYS A 8 -16.31 2.37 -5.15
N PRO A 9 -16.96 2.12 -4.00
CA PRO A 9 -18.11 2.91 -3.58
C PRO A 9 -17.68 4.36 -3.33
N HIS A 10 -18.38 5.33 -3.92
CA HIS A 10 -18.15 6.75 -3.68
C HIS A 10 -19.43 7.57 -3.58
N GLY A 11 -19.46 8.52 -2.65
CA GLY A 11 -20.55 9.46 -2.44
C GLY A 11 -20.04 10.85 -2.11
N LEU A 12 -20.90 11.86 -2.23
CA LEU A 12 -20.61 13.22 -1.75
C LEU A 12 -20.45 13.21 -0.22
N SER A 13 -19.52 14.02 0.29
CA SER A 13 -19.31 14.18 1.73
C SER A 13 -20.15 15.36 2.25
N PRO A 14 -21.13 15.12 3.16
CA PRO A 14 -22.07 16.14 3.62
C PRO A 14 -21.46 17.21 4.53
N ARG A 15 -20.29 16.98 5.13
CA ARG A 15 -19.52 17.94 5.95
C ARG A 15 -18.13 17.36 6.29
N GLY A 16 -17.13 18.22 6.52
CA GLY A 16 -15.74 17.82 6.81
C GLY A 16 -15.48 17.23 8.21
N ALA A 17 -16.49 16.68 8.88
CA ALA A 17 -16.38 16.08 10.22
C ALA A 17 -17.08 14.71 10.27
N PRO A 18 -16.63 13.77 11.13
CA PRO A 18 -17.29 12.48 11.30
C PRO A 18 -18.71 12.66 11.83
N GLN A 19 -19.71 12.09 11.14
CA GLN A 19 -21.11 12.11 11.56
C GLN A 19 -21.49 10.81 12.31
N PRO A 20 -22.43 10.88 13.27
CA PRO A 20 -23.04 9.69 13.86
C PRO A 20 -23.66 8.77 12.80
N ALA A 21 -23.67 7.45 13.05
CA ALA A 21 -24.17 6.45 12.09
C ALA A 21 -25.62 6.68 11.65
N GLU A 22 -26.47 7.19 12.55
CA GLU A 22 -27.88 7.50 12.26
C GLU A 22 -28.03 8.69 11.29
N GLU A 23 -27.23 9.75 11.46
CA GLU A 23 -27.25 10.94 10.58
C GLU A 23 -26.75 10.56 9.18
N LYS A 24 -25.70 9.73 9.10
CA LYS A 24 -25.21 9.17 7.84
C LYS A 24 -26.26 8.35 7.11
N ALA A 25 -27.03 7.52 7.83
CA ALA A 25 -28.11 6.72 7.24
C ALA A 25 -29.24 7.59 6.67
N GLN A 26 -29.56 8.71 7.31
CA GLN A 26 -30.55 9.68 6.81
C GLN A 26 -30.03 10.40 5.56
N LEU A 27 -28.76 10.78 5.53
CA LEU A 27 -28.15 11.46 4.38
C LEU A 27 -28.10 10.56 3.14
N LEU A 28 -27.83 9.26 3.31
CA LEU A 28 -27.86 8.27 2.22
C LEU A 28 -29.24 8.11 1.55
N GLN A 29 -30.33 8.57 2.18
CA GLN A 29 -31.66 8.59 1.55
C GLN A 29 -31.80 9.68 0.48
N ASN A 30 -30.96 10.72 0.54
CA ASN A 30 -30.93 11.76 -0.48
C ASN A 30 -30.12 11.26 -1.70
N SER A 31 -30.70 11.39 -2.89
CA SER A 31 -30.10 10.93 -4.16
C SER A 31 -28.75 11.57 -4.48
N GLU A 32 -28.48 12.74 -3.91
CA GLU A 32 -27.21 13.44 -3.99
C GLU A 32 -26.08 12.71 -3.25
N TYR A 33 -26.38 12.07 -2.12
CA TYR A 33 -25.39 11.42 -1.24
C TYR A 33 -25.33 9.89 -1.42
N GLN A 34 -26.16 9.35 -2.31
CA GLN A 34 -26.21 7.93 -2.59
C GLN A 34 -24.86 7.44 -3.17
N GLU A 35 -24.36 6.32 -2.63
CA GLU A 35 -23.11 5.75 -3.09
C GLU A 35 -23.23 5.20 -4.51
N ARG A 36 -22.27 5.55 -5.36
CA ARG A 36 -22.09 4.95 -6.68
C ARG A 36 -20.96 3.95 -6.64
N MET A 37 -21.17 2.79 -7.23
CA MET A 37 -20.16 1.74 -7.32
C MET A 37 -19.48 1.78 -8.68
N VAL A 38 -18.16 1.95 -8.67
CA VAL A 38 -17.33 1.88 -9.89
C VAL A 38 -16.30 0.78 -9.72
N GLU A 39 -16.21 -0.12 -10.70
CA GLU A 39 -15.17 -1.14 -10.74
C GLU A 39 -14.09 -0.75 -11.76
N SER A 40 -12.82 -0.88 -11.38
CA SER A 40 -11.71 -0.45 -12.23
C SER A 40 -10.47 -1.32 -12.02
N THR A 41 -9.71 -1.49 -13.09
CA THR A 41 -8.46 -2.27 -13.12
C THR A 41 -7.24 -1.38 -13.01
N PHE A 42 -6.26 -1.77 -12.22
CA PHE A 42 -5.02 -1.04 -11.98
C PHE A 42 -3.80 -1.95 -12.15
N LEU A 43 -2.66 -1.38 -12.50
CA LEU A 43 -1.39 -2.12 -12.56
C LEU A 43 -0.72 -2.24 -11.19
N TYR A 44 -0.96 -1.27 -10.31
CA TYR A 44 -0.36 -1.18 -8.99
C TYR A 44 -1.34 -0.54 -8.00
N LEU A 45 -1.15 -0.81 -6.72
CA LEU A 45 -1.87 -0.15 -5.63
C LEU A 45 -1.00 0.96 -5.03
N THR A 46 -1.55 2.17 -4.97
CA THR A 46 -0.89 3.29 -4.30
C THR A 46 -1.20 3.25 -2.80
N LEU A 47 -0.16 3.06 -1.98
CA LEU A 47 -0.25 3.06 -0.53
C LEU A 47 0.09 4.47 -0.02
N ASP A 48 -0.83 5.08 0.72
CA ASP A 48 -0.64 6.41 1.28
C ASP A 48 0.00 6.27 2.67
N LEU A 49 1.14 6.93 2.87
CA LEU A 49 1.79 6.99 4.18
C LEU A 49 1.08 8.02 5.08
N PRO A 50 1.02 7.79 6.40
CA PRO A 50 0.62 8.83 7.34
C PRO A 50 1.59 10.02 7.24
N THR A 51 1.10 11.23 7.51
CA THR A 51 1.94 12.42 7.57
C THR A 51 3.01 12.23 8.62
N ALA A 52 4.27 12.53 8.29
CA ALA A 52 5.36 12.44 9.26
C ALA A 52 5.06 13.37 10.45
N PRO A 53 5.32 12.94 11.70
CA PRO A 53 5.14 13.79 12.87
C PRO A 53 5.93 15.09 12.71
N LEU A 54 5.27 16.23 12.94
CA LEU A 54 5.90 17.55 12.83
C LEU A 54 6.79 17.87 14.05
N TYR A 55 6.62 17.15 15.15
CA TYR A 55 7.31 17.39 16.40
C TYR A 55 8.48 16.42 16.57
N LYS A 56 9.63 16.97 16.97
CA LYS A 56 10.77 16.17 17.45
C LYS A 56 10.43 15.58 18.81
N ASP A 57 11.11 14.50 19.18
CA ASP A 57 10.98 13.94 20.53
C ASP A 57 11.51 14.90 21.61
N GLU A 58 11.33 14.53 22.88
CA GLU A 58 11.81 15.27 24.06
C GLU A 58 13.34 15.49 24.06
N LYS A 59 14.08 14.83 23.16
CA LYS A 59 15.54 14.88 23.01
C LYS A 59 15.98 15.57 21.71
N GLU A 60 15.08 16.22 20.99
CA GLU A 60 15.34 16.88 19.70
C GLU A 60 15.90 15.93 18.61
N GLN A 61 15.73 14.61 18.76
CA GLN A 61 16.14 13.65 17.75
C GLN A 61 15.05 13.48 16.69
N LEU A 62 15.49 13.36 15.44
CA LEU A 62 14.63 12.96 14.33
C LEU A 62 14.29 11.47 14.52
N ILE A 63 13.21 11.16 15.22
CA ILE A 63 12.66 9.79 15.22
C ILE A 63 12.19 9.51 13.79
N ILE A 64 12.79 8.51 13.16
CA ILE A 64 12.29 7.99 11.88
C ILE A 64 10.93 7.33 12.16
N PRO A 65 9.82 7.87 11.65
CA PRO A 65 8.51 7.30 11.93
C PRO A 65 8.39 5.92 11.29
N GLN A 66 7.64 5.03 11.93
CA GLN A 66 7.38 3.69 11.41
C GLN A 66 5.87 3.43 11.31
N VAL A 67 5.47 2.68 10.28
CA VAL A 67 4.07 2.28 10.09
C VAL A 67 3.99 0.83 9.62
N PRO A 68 3.12 -0.02 10.18
CA PRO A 68 2.88 -1.36 9.65
C PRO A 68 2.27 -1.31 8.24
N LEU A 69 2.67 -2.25 7.37
CA LEU A 69 2.09 -2.40 6.02
C LEU A 69 0.57 -2.59 6.06
N PHE A 70 0.07 -3.38 7.01
CA PHE A 70 -1.36 -3.65 7.16
C PHE A 70 -2.17 -2.38 7.45
N SER A 71 -1.58 -1.39 8.13
CA SER A 71 -2.23 -0.11 8.42
C SER A 71 -2.44 0.73 7.16
N ILE A 72 -1.48 0.73 6.22
CA ILE A 72 -1.61 1.46 4.95
C ILE A 72 -2.42 0.67 3.91
N LEU A 73 -2.48 -0.67 4.04
CA LEU A 73 -3.37 -1.54 3.25
C LEU A 73 -4.83 -1.46 3.68
N ALA A 74 -5.12 -1.03 4.91
CA ALA A 74 -6.49 -0.86 5.42
C ALA A 74 -7.38 -0.05 4.47
N LYS A 75 -6.80 0.86 3.68
CA LYS A 75 -7.47 1.58 2.58
C LYS A 75 -8.30 0.68 1.64
N PHE A 76 -7.92 -0.59 1.46
CA PHE A 76 -8.50 -1.51 0.46
C PHE A 76 -9.45 -2.56 1.07
N ASN A 77 -9.85 -2.44 2.34
CA ASN A 77 -10.75 -3.38 3.01
C ASN A 77 -12.26 -3.13 2.76
N GLY A 78 -12.62 -2.13 1.94
CA GLY A 78 -14.00 -1.71 1.68
C GLY A 78 -14.73 -1.01 2.83
N SER A 79 -14.08 -0.85 3.98
CA SER A 79 -14.61 -0.19 5.18
C SER A 79 -13.97 1.18 5.42
N THR A 80 -12.67 1.31 5.18
CA THR A 80 -11.94 2.57 5.39
C THR A 80 -12.33 3.61 4.34
N GLU A 81 -12.92 4.70 4.83
CA GLU A 81 -13.31 5.85 4.02
C GLU A 81 -12.14 6.81 3.86
N LYS A 82 -11.90 7.24 2.63
CA LYS A 82 -10.92 8.28 2.32
C LYS A 82 -11.62 9.49 1.73
N GLU A 83 -11.38 10.64 2.34
CA GLU A 83 -11.87 11.92 1.83
C GLU A 83 -11.01 12.39 0.64
N TYR A 84 -11.68 12.77 -0.43
CA TYR A 84 -11.10 13.37 -1.63
C TYR A 84 -11.73 14.74 -1.83
N LYS A 85 -10.90 15.78 -1.80
CA LYS A 85 -11.35 17.17 -2.01
C LYS A 85 -11.02 17.60 -3.43
N THR A 86 -12.03 18.07 -4.15
CA THR A 86 -11.87 18.76 -5.42
C THR A 86 -12.18 20.25 -5.23
N TYR A 87 -11.99 21.05 -6.27
CA TYR A 87 -12.29 22.49 -6.21
C TYR A 87 -13.79 22.81 -6.01
N LYS A 88 -14.68 21.85 -6.26
CA LYS A 88 -16.15 22.02 -6.17
C LYS A 88 -16.78 21.17 -5.08
N GLU A 89 -16.28 19.94 -4.90
CA GLU A 89 -16.97 18.91 -4.14
C GLU A 89 -15.98 18.07 -3.31
N ASN A 90 -16.46 17.62 -2.15
CA ASN A 90 -15.77 16.63 -1.31
C ASN A 90 -16.45 15.27 -1.50
N PHE A 91 -15.65 14.23 -1.67
CA PHE A 91 -16.14 12.87 -1.85
C PHE A 91 -15.55 11.96 -0.79
N LEU A 92 -16.34 11.02 -0.30
CA LEU A 92 -15.84 9.86 0.41
C LEU A 92 -15.72 8.70 -0.58
N LYS A 93 -14.54 8.10 -0.64
CA LYS A 93 -14.29 6.89 -1.43
C LYS A 93 -13.84 5.76 -0.53
N ARG A 94 -14.42 4.58 -0.75
CA ARG A 94 -13.93 3.31 -0.20
C ARG A 94 -13.30 2.51 -1.34
N PHE A 95 -12.33 1.67 -1.03
CA PHE A 95 -11.72 0.78 -2.01
C PHE A 95 -11.81 -0.64 -1.47
N GLN A 96 -12.22 -1.58 -2.30
CA GLN A 96 -12.28 -3.01 -1.99
C GLN A 96 -11.57 -3.77 -3.11
N LEU A 97 -10.68 -4.72 -2.77
CA LEU A 97 -10.10 -5.60 -3.77
C LEU A 97 -11.14 -6.62 -4.26
N THR A 98 -11.27 -6.77 -5.57
CA THR A 98 -12.16 -7.77 -6.21
C THR A 98 -11.42 -8.80 -7.04
N ARG A 99 -10.16 -8.52 -7.42
CA ARG A 99 -9.32 -9.49 -8.13
C ARG A 99 -7.85 -9.30 -7.78
N LEU A 100 -7.21 -10.38 -7.36
CA LEU A 100 -5.79 -10.41 -7.04
C LEU A 100 -4.94 -10.98 -8.19
N PRO A 101 -3.92 -10.23 -8.68
CA PRO A 101 -3.04 -10.68 -9.75
C PRO A 101 -1.91 -11.60 -9.26
N PRO A 102 -1.32 -12.47 -10.10
CA PRO A 102 -0.18 -13.29 -9.69
C PRO A 102 1.03 -12.49 -9.21
N TYR A 103 1.22 -11.28 -9.75
CA TYR A 103 2.21 -10.32 -9.30
C TYR A 103 1.51 -9.01 -8.95
N LEU A 104 1.68 -8.58 -7.70
CA LEU A 104 1.07 -7.37 -7.17
C LEU A 104 2.14 -6.32 -6.92
N ILE A 105 1.88 -5.10 -7.39
CA ILE A 105 2.82 -3.99 -7.24
C ILE A 105 2.24 -3.00 -6.22
N PHE A 106 3.01 -2.66 -5.21
CA PHE A 106 2.72 -1.56 -4.29
C PHE A 106 3.59 -0.36 -4.62
N CYS A 107 2.97 0.79 -4.81
CA CYS A 107 3.65 2.07 -4.95
C CYS A 107 3.40 2.88 -3.67
N ILE A 108 4.41 2.97 -2.80
CA ILE A 108 4.32 3.70 -1.54
C ILE A 108 4.53 5.19 -1.85
N LYS A 109 3.50 6.00 -1.61
CA LYS A 109 3.49 7.43 -1.96
C LYS A 109 4.35 8.22 -0.99
N ARG A 110 5.65 8.34 -1.30
CA ARG A 110 6.62 9.10 -0.49
C ARG A 110 6.71 10.58 -0.85
N PHE A 111 6.50 10.94 -2.10
CA PHE A 111 6.69 12.31 -2.56
C PHE A 111 5.37 13.08 -2.57
N THR A 112 5.33 14.19 -1.84
CA THR A 112 4.21 15.14 -1.86
C THR A 112 4.74 16.50 -2.26
N LYS A 113 4.05 17.17 -3.19
CA LYS A 113 4.39 18.53 -3.58
C LYS A 113 3.57 19.48 -2.72
N ASN A 114 4.25 20.28 -1.91
CA ASN A 114 3.63 21.41 -1.24
C ASN A 114 3.75 22.67 -2.12
N ASN A 115 3.29 23.83 -1.62
CA ASN A 115 3.30 25.08 -2.40
C ASN A 115 4.71 25.57 -2.79
N PHE A 116 5.76 25.10 -2.11
CA PHE A 116 7.12 25.63 -2.21
C PHE A 116 8.14 24.59 -2.70
N PHE A 117 8.04 23.34 -2.25
CA PHE A 117 8.98 22.26 -2.55
C PHE A 117 8.28 20.89 -2.57
N VAL A 118 8.99 19.90 -3.11
CA VAL A 118 8.62 18.49 -2.96
C VAL A 118 9.25 17.98 -1.67
N GLU A 119 8.44 17.41 -0.81
CA GLU A 119 8.88 16.76 0.42
C GLU A 119 8.83 15.24 0.24
N LYS A 120 9.80 14.54 0.85
CA LYS A 120 9.83 13.09 0.93
C LYS A 120 9.37 12.67 2.32
N ASN A 121 8.41 11.76 2.39
CA ASN A 121 7.99 11.12 3.62
C ASN A 121 9.02 10.04 4.02
N PRO A 122 9.73 10.21 5.15
CA PRO A 122 10.78 9.30 5.58
C PRO A 122 10.25 8.08 6.37
N THR A 123 8.93 7.89 6.45
CA THR A 123 8.33 6.82 7.24
C THR A 123 8.77 5.44 6.74
N ILE A 124 9.32 4.63 7.63
CA ILE A 124 9.67 3.23 7.36
C ILE A 124 8.40 2.39 7.43
N VAL A 125 8.20 1.55 6.43
CA VAL A 125 7.07 0.62 6.40
C VAL A 125 7.54 -0.70 6.95
N ASN A 126 6.91 -1.17 8.02
CA ASN A 126 7.20 -2.47 8.62
C ASN A 126 6.33 -3.53 7.90
N PHE A 127 6.97 -4.36 7.09
CA PHE A 127 6.31 -5.43 6.34
C PHE A 127 7.03 -6.76 6.56
N PRO A 128 6.30 -7.88 6.67
CA PRO A 128 6.93 -9.19 6.57
C PRO A 128 7.29 -9.45 5.10
N ILE A 129 8.49 -9.97 4.84
CA ILE A 129 8.97 -10.24 3.47
C ILE A 129 8.31 -11.47 2.83
N THR A 130 7.66 -12.30 3.63
CA THR A 130 6.95 -13.51 3.19
C THR A 130 5.63 -13.64 3.94
N ASN A 131 4.71 -14.45 3.42
CA ASN A 131 3.43 -14.77 4.06
C ASN A 131 2.50 -13.56 4.30
N VAL A 132 2.46 -12.58 3.40
CA VAL A 132 1.45 -11.52 3.46
C VAL A 132 0.14 -12.05 2.90
N ASP A 133 -0.84 -12.31 3.77
CA ASP A 133 -2.19 -12.67 3.34
C ASP A 133 -3.03 -11.42 3.07
N LEU A 134 -3.62 -11.36 1.87
CA LEU A 134 -4.50 -10.27 1.45
C LEU A 134 -5.99 -10.63 1.49
N ARG A 135 -6.34 -11.82 2.02
CA ARG A 135 -7.72 -12.32 2.07
C ARG A 135 -8.70 -11.35 2.72
N GLU A 136 -8.30 -10.73 3.84
CA GLU A 136 -9.14 -9.79 4.61
C GLU A 136 -9.49 -8.50 3.84
N TYR A 137 -8.76 -8.20 2.75
CA TYR A 137 -9.03 -7.05 1.90
C TYR A 137 -9.95 -7.38 0.71
N LEU A 138 -10.39 -8.63 0.57
CA LEU A 138 -11.34 -9.07 -0.45
C LEU A 138 -12.76 -9.09 0.12
N SER A 139 -13.77 -8.83 -0.73
CA SER A 139 -15.17 -9.06 -0.35
C SER A 139 -15.45 -10.56 -0.18
N GLU A 140 -16.42 -10.93 0.65
CA GLU A 140 -16.79 -12.34 0.92
C GLU A 140 -17.08 -13.12 -0.37
N GLU A 141 -17.79 -12.50 -1.31
CA GLU A 141 -18.07 -13.03 -2.65
C GLU A 141 -16.80 -13.45 -3.41
N VAL A 142 -15.73 -12.65 -3.25
CA VAL A 142 -14.46 -12.81 -3.97
C VAL A 142 -13.52 -13.76 -3.24
N GLN A 143 -13.58 -13.79 -1.90
CA GLN A 143 -12.81 -14.74 -1.09
C GLN A 143 -13.16 -16.19 -1.44
N ALA A 144 -14.42 -16.49 -1.78
CA ALA A 144 -14.83 -17.82 -2.22
C ALA A 144 -14.22 -18.21 -3.58
N ALA A 145 -13.96 -17.24 -4.46
CA ALA A 145 -13.39 -17.46 -5.78
C ALA A 145 -11.85 -17.49 -5.78
N HIS A 146 -11.20 -16.89 -4.78
CA HIS A 146 -9.75 -16.81 -4.67
C HIS A 146 -9.22 -17.82 -3.64
N SER A 147 -8.76 -18.98 -4.11
CA SER A 147 -8.09 -19.98 -3.28
C SER A 147 -6.73 -19.53 -2.74
N HIS A 148 -6.04 -18.66 -3.48
CA HIS A 148 -4.70 -18.18 -3.15
C HIS A 148 -4.71 -16.66 -2.96
N THR A 149 -4.32 -16.21 -1.77
CA THR A 149 -4.29 -14.79 -1.37
C THR A 149 -3.01 -14.40 -0.65
N THR A 150 -2.09 -15.35 -0.46
CA THR A 150 -0.80 -15.14 0.21
C THR A 150 0.28 -14.72 -0.79
N TYR A 151 1.07 -13.74 -0.40
CA TYR A 151 2.12 -13.15 -1.21
C TYR A 151 3.47 -13.13 -0.50
N ASP A 152 4.53 -13.28 -1.30
CA ASP A 152 5.92 -13.07 -0.89
C ASP A 152 6.54 -11.92 -1.67
N LEU A 153 7.39 -11.15 -0.99
CA LEU A 153 8.13 -10.06 -1.61
C LEU A 153 9.23 -10.66 -2.51
N ILE A 154 9.32 -10.16 -3.74
CA ILE A 154 10.37 -10.57 -4.68
C ILE A 154 11.28 -9.40 -5.09
N ALA A 155 10.79 -8.18 -4.98
CA ALA A 155 11.56 -6.99 -5.26
C ALA A 155 11.11 -5.79 -4.41
N ASN A 156 12.05 -5.00 -3.94
CA ASN A 156 11.82 -3.79 -3.17
C ASN A 156 12.76 -2.68 -3.63
N ILE A 157 12.22 -1.73 -4.39
CA ILE A 157 12.89 -0.54 -4.85
C ILE A 157 12.85 0.50 -3.73
N VAL A 158 14.00 1.07 -3.43
CA VAL A 158 14.21 2.09 -2.41
C VAL A 158 14.67 3.38 -3.08
N HIS A 159 14.20 4.51 -2.58
CA HIS A 159 14.77 5.81 -2.91
C HIS A 159 15.49 6.36 -1.68
N ASP A 160 16.77 6.65 -1.79
CA ASP A 160 17.57 7.25 -0.72
C ASP A 160 17.83 8.74 -1.02
N GLY A 161 18.02 9.54 0.03
CA GLY A 161 18.29 10.98 -0.11
C GLY A 161 17.04 11.84 -0.37
N LYS A 162 17.27 13.09 -0.80
CA LYS A 162 16.25 14.13 -1.00
C LYS A 162 15.55 13.97 -2.36
N PRO A 163 14.33 14.51 -2.55
CA PRO A 163 13.58 14.39 -3.81
C PRO A 163 14.29 14.84 -5.09
N SER A 164 15.21 15.80 -5.01
CA SER A 164 15.89 16.38 -6.18
C SER A 164 17.25 15.76 -6.50
N GLU A 165 17.87 15.08 -5.54
CA GLU A 165 19.27 14.61 -5.60
C GLU A 165 19.40 13.18 -5.03
N GLY A 166 18.30 12.44 -5.02
CA GLY A 166 18.25 11.09 -4.48
C GLY A 166 18.81 10.04 -5.45
N SER A 167 19.09 8.87 -4.90
CA SER A 167 19.49 7.69 -5.66
C SER A 167 18.47 6.57 -5.47
N TYR A 168 18.46 5.63 -6.41
CA TYR A 168 17.64 4.44 -6.32
C TYR A 168 18.52 3.21 -6.18
N ARG A 169 18.07 2.28 -5.34
CA ARG A 169 18.59 0.93 -5.26
C ARG A 169 17.44 -0.06 -5.17
N ILE A 170 17.71 -1.32 -5.43
CA ILE A 170 16.70 -2.36 -5.43
C ILE A 170 17.20 -3.58 -4.66
N HIS A 171 16.38 -4.09 -3.76
CA HIS A 171 16.55 -5.42 -3.18
C HIS A 171 15.79 -6.41 -4.04
N VAL A 172 16.44 -7.45 -4.54
CA VAL A 172 15.81 -8.50 -5.34
C VAL A 172 16.06 -9.88 -4.72
N LEU A 173 15.01 -10.71 -4.72
CA LEU A 173 15.11 -12.10 -4.34
C LEU A 173 15.60 -12.91 -5.54
N HIS A 174 16.73 -13.59 -5.39
CA HIS A 174 17.16 -14.58 -6.35
C HIS A 174 16.50 -15.94 -6.04
N HIS A 175 15.47 -16.28 -6.83
CA HIS A 175 14.63 -17.45 -6.60
C HIS A 175 15.41 -18.78 -6.52
N GLY A 176 16.47 -18.94 -7.32
CA GLY A 176 17.25 -20.18 -7.34
C GLY A 176 18.09 -20.42 -6.08
N THR A 177 18.46 -19.37 -5.35
CA THR A 177 19.30 -19.48 -4.14
C THR A 177 18.56 -19.08 -2.86
N GLY A 178 17.40 -18.45 -2.97
CA GLY A 178 16.68 -17.84 -1.83
C GLY A 178 17.40 -16.64 -1.21
N LYS A 179 18.50 -16.16 -1.83
CA LYS A 179 19.29 -15.04 -1.33
C LYS A 179 18.75 -13.71 -1.83
N TRP A 180 18.91 -12.68 -1.01
CA TRP A 180 18.59 -11.30 -1.36
C TRP A 180 19.85 -10.54 -1.76
N TYR A 181 19.72 -9.78 -2.83
CA TYR A 181 20.79 -8.91 -3.34
C TYR A 181 20.30 -7.48 -3.35
N GLU A 182 21.14 -6.56 -2.88
CA GLU A 182 20.99 -5.13 -3.13
C GLU A 182 21.77 -4.76 -4.39
N LEU A 183 21.08 -4.10 -5.32
CA LEU A 183 21.66 -3.59 -6.55
C LEU A 183 21.53 -2.08 -6.54
N GLN A 184 22.66 -1.40 -6.66
CA GLN A 184 22.74 0.03 -6.88
C GLN A 184 23.63 0.30 -8.09
N ASP A 185 23.01 0.74 -9.18
CA ASP A 185 23.66 0.92 -10.48
C ASP A 185 24.42 -0.35 -10.94
N LEU A 186 25.76 -0.32 -10.89
CA LEU A 186 26.64 -1.42 -11.28
C LEU A 186 27.11 -2.28 -10.11
N GLN A 187 26.76 -1.91 -8.88
CA GLN A 187 27.18 -2.60 -7.66
C GLN A 187 26.12 -3.61 -7.24
N VAL A 188 26.55 -4.83 -6.92
CA VAL A 188 25.70 -5.92 -6.45
C VAL A 188 26.28 -6.44 -5.13
N THR A 189 25.49 -6.40 -4.06
CA THR A 189 25.90 -6.82 -2.72
C THR A 189 24.86 -7.76 -2.11
N ASP A 190 25.32 -8.74 -1.32
CA ASP A 190 24.42 -9.57 -0.52
C ASP A 190 23.78 -8.72 0.58
N ILE A 191 22.47 -8.87 0.81
CA ILE A 191 21.75 -8.18 1.89
C ILE A 191 20.96 -9.18 2.73
N LEU A 192 20.98 -8.98 4.05
CA LEU A 192 20.18 -9.80 4.96
C LEU A 192 18.70 -9.43 4.86
N PRO A 193 17.76 -10.40 4.88
CA PRO A 193 16.35 -10.10 4.68
C PRO A 193 15.76 -9.11 5.70
N GLN A 194 16.27 -9.14 6.94
CA GLN A 194 15.91 -8.20 8.02
C GLN A 194 16.29 -6.73 7.74
N MET A 195 17.27 -6.48 6.87
CA MET A 195 17.69 -5.11 6.51
C MET A 195 16.75 -4.48 5.49
N ILE A 196 16.02 -5.29 4.72
CA ILE A 196 15.11 -4.82 3.65
C ILE A 196 13.99 -3.97 4.26
N THR A 197 13.44 -4.40 5.39
CA THR A 197 12.31 -3.73 6.07
C THR A 197 12.72 -2.42 6.75
N LEU A 198 14.02 -2.17 6.92
CA LEU A 198 14.55 -0.93 7.51
C LEU A 198 14.71 0.19 6.47
N SER A 199 14.52 -0.12 5.19
CA SER A 199 14.68 0.83 4.09
C SER A 199 13.42 1.64 3.81
N GLU A 200 13.57 2.81 3.20
CA GLU A 200 12.48 3.66 2.73
C GLU A 200 11.84 3.07 1.45
N ALA A 201 11.23 1.88 1.57
CA ALA A 201 10.58 1.15 0.48
C ALA A 201 9.67 2.06 -0.35
N TYR A 202 9.93 2.18 -1.64
CA TYR A 202 9.21 3.06 -2.56
C TYR A 202 8.28 2.28 -3.49
N ILE A 203 8.79 1.24 -4.15
CA ILE A 203 7.99 0.34 -4.98
C ILE A 203 8.31 -1.09 -4.57
N GLN A 204 7.28 -1.91 -4.39
CA GLN A 204 7.42 -3.32 -4.05
C GLN A 204 6.70 -4.18 -5.07
N ILE A 205 7.28 -5.34 -5.37
CA ILE A 205 6.68 -6.37 -6.20
C ILE A 205 6.54 -7.63 -5.36
N TRP A 206 5.32 -8.15 -5.34
CA TRP A 206 4.92 -9.30 -4.56
C TRP A 206 4.45 -10.41 -5.49
N LYS A 207 4.95 -11.63 -5.31
CA LYS A 207 4.50 -12.82 -6.04
C LYS A 207 3.48 -13.56 -5.18
N ARG A 208 2.35 -13.93 -5.75
CA ARG A 208 1.35 -14.78 -5.11
C ARG A 208 1.89 -16.21 -5.00
N ARG A 209 1.73 -16.85 -3.86
CA ARG A 209 2.03 -18.28 -3.72
C ARG A 209 1.03 -19.12 -4.50
N GLU A 210 1.54 -20.14 -5.15
CA GLU A 210 0.75 -21.21 -5.77
C GLU A 210 0.90 -22.46 -4.88
N GLU A 211 -0.14 -23.29 -4.79
CA GLU A 211 -0.28 -24.44 -3.86
C GLU A 211 0.91 -25.43 -3.87
N ASP A 212 1.67 -25.51 -4.97
CA ASP A 212 2.69 -26.54 -5.19
C ASP A 212 4.09 -26.25 -4.59
N GLU A 213 4.39 -25.03 -4.13
CA GLU A 213 5.74 -24.70 -3.64
C GLU A 213 6.03 -25.23 -2.21
N THR A 214 5.01 -25.69 -1.49
CA THR A 214 5.14 -26.17 -0.10
C THR A 214 5.78 -27.57 0.02
N ASN A 215 5.94 -28.30 -1.08
CA ASN A 215 6.44 -29.68 -1.07
C ASN A 215 7.94 -29.85 -1.40
N GLN A 216 8.72 -28.78 -1.55
CA GLN A 216 10.14 -28.89 -1.97
C GLN A 216 11.18 -28.32 -0.99
N GLN A 217 10.80 -27.79 0.18
CA GLN A 217 11.75 -27.28 1.18
C GLN A 217 11.99 -28.22 2.38
N GLY A 218 11.66 -29.51 2.24
CA GLY A 218 11.88 -30.54 3.25
C GLY A 218 12.46 -31.82 2.67
N ALA A 219 13.70 -31.77 2.15
CA ALA A 219 14.54 -32.92 1.89
C ALA A 219 16.01 -32.54 2.05
#